data_AF-A0A965ZMU2-F1
#
_entry.id   AF-A0A965ZMU2-F1
#
_cell.length_a   1.000
_cell.length_b   1.000
_cell.length_c   1.000
_cell.angle_alpha   90.00
_cell.angle_beta   90.00
_cell.angle_gamma   90.00
#
_symmetry.space_group_name_H-M   'P 1'
#
loop_
_entity.id
_entity.type
_entity.pdbx_description
1 polymer ?
#
loop_
_entity_poly.entity_id
_entity_poly.type
_entity_poly.pdbx_seq_one_letter_code
_entity_poly.pdbx_strand_id
1 'polypeptide(L)'
;MKITILVLYAVLAALALTQSASAVGIWSLRILVILAIAHTVEMVVFFKACQRAGGSLGGHLFNVFLFGVFHMREIKNAGGEA
;
A
#
# COMPACT_ATOMS: atom_id res chain seq x y z
N MET A 1 -4.69 5.48 11.02
CA MET A 1 -5.05 4.60 9.89
C MET A 1 -3.92 3.64 9.49
N LYS A 2 -2.67 4.10 9.38
CA LYS A 2 -1.52 3.25 8.98
C LYS A 2 -1.38 1.97 9.80
N ILE A 3 -1.44 2.06 11.13
CA ILE A 3 -1.35 0.89 12.03
C ILE A 3 -2.45 -0.13 11.73
N THR A 4 -3.69 0.33 11.54
CA THR A 4 -4.83 -0.54 11.20
C THR A 4 -4.60 -1.30 9.89
N ILE A 5 -4.06 -0.63 8.86
CA ILE A 5 -3.72 -1.26 7.57
C ILE A 5 -2.62 -2.31 7.74
N LEU A 6 -1.57 -2.00 8.51
CA LEU A 6 -0.48 -2.94 8.78
C LEU A 6 -0.97 -4.19 9.54
N VAL A 7 -1.86 -4.01 10.52
CA VAL A 7 -2.50 -5.12 11.23
C VAL A 7 -3.32 -5.97 10.26
N LEU A 8 -4.09 -5.36 9.36
CA LEU A 8 -4.86 -6.08 8.35
C LEU A 8 -3.94 -6.90 7.43
N TYR A 9 -2.83 -6.34 6.97
CA TYR A 9 -1.84 -7.08 6.16
C TYR A 9 -1.25 -8.24 6.92
N ALA A 10 -0.88 -8.05 8.20
CA ALA A 10 -0.37 -9.12 9.04
C ALA A 10 -1.39 -10.26 9.20
N VAL A 11 -2.67 -9.93 9.42
CA VAL A 11 -3.74 -10.93 9.52
C VAL A 11 -3.93 -11.68 8.20
N LEU A 12 -4.02 -10.97 7.08
CA LEU A 12 -4.18 -11.60 5.77
C LEU A 12 -2.97 -12.49 5.42
N ALA A 13 -1.75 -12.05 5.72
CA ALA A 13 -0.55 -12.83 5.51
C ALA A 13 -0.53 -14.09 6.39
N ALA A 14 -0.87 -13.95 7.67
CA ALA A 14 -0.98 -15.08 8.59
C ALA A 14 -2.01 -16.10 8.10
N LEU A 15 -3.20 -15.66 7.67
CA LEU A 15 -4.25 -16.54 7.13
C LEU A 15 -3.79 -17.25 5.84
N ALA A 16 -3.14 -16.52 4.93
CA ALA A 16 -2.61 -17.09 3.69
C ALA A 16 -1.55 -18.18 3.95
N LEU A 17 -0.68 -17.98 4.95
CA LEU A 17 0.40 -18.91 5.29
C LEU A 17 -0.08 -20.11 6.12
N THR A 18 -0.98 -19.88 7.08
CA THR A 18 -1.41 -20.92 8.04
C THR A 18 -2.63 -21.71 7.58
N GLN A 19 -3.43 -21.17 6.65
CA GLN A 19 -4.66 -21.80 6.15
C GLN A 19 -4.69 -21.92 4.63
N SER A 20 -3.53 -22.16 4.00
CA SER A 20 -3.33 -22.12 2.54
C SER A 20 -4.23 -23.06 1.73
N ALA A 21 -4.66 -24.18 2.31
CA ALA A 21 -5.57 -25.14 1.66
C ALA A 21 -7.07 -24.81 1.85
N SER A 22 -7.40 -23.79 2.66
CA SER A 22 -8.77 -23.36 2.89
C SER A 22 -9.18 -22.24 1.93
N ALA A 23 -10.49 -22.06 1.74
CA ALA A 23 -11.00 -20.92 1.00
C ALA A 23 -10.52 -19.58 1.59
N VAL A 24 -10.43 -19.47 2.92
CA VAL A 24 -9.98 -18.25 3.62
C VAL A 24 -8.55 -17.90 3.23
N GLY A 25 -7.61 -18.84 3.35
CA GLY A 25 -6.20 -18.60 3.01
C GLY A 25 -5.99 -18.27 1.53
N ILE A 26 -6.71 -18.95 0.62
CA ILE A 26 -6.67 -18.66 -0.82
C ILE A 26 -7.15 -17.24 -1.11
N TRP A 27 -8.27 -16.82 -0.53
CA TRP A 27 -8.79 -15.47 -0.71
C TRP A 27 -7.90 -14.41 -0.04
N SER A 28 -7.31 -14.69 1.12
CA SER A 28 -6.35 -13.79 1.75
C SER A 28 -5.14 -13.54 0.85
N LEU A 29 -4.58 -14.59 0.24
CA LEU A 29 -3.47 -14.44 -0.72
C LEU A 29 -3.90 -13.62 -1.94
N ARG A 30 -5.07 -13.92 -2.53
CA ARG A 30 -5.58 -13.18 -3.69
C ARG A 30 -5.76 -11.69 -3.38
N ILE A 31 -6.31 -11.36 -2.21
CA ILE A 31 -6.49 -9.97 -1.77
C ILE A 31 -5.13 -9.28 -1.65
N LEU A 32 -4.13 -9.92 -1.01
CA LEU A 32 -2.78 -9.36 -0.91
C LEU A 32 -2.15 -9.11 -2.27
N VAL A 33 -2.28 -10.05 -3.21
CA VAL A 33 -1.76 -9.90 -4.58
C VAL A 33 -2.46 -8.77 -5.32
N ILE A 34 -3.79 -8.69 -5.24
CA ILE A 34 -4.57 -7.62 -5.88
C ILE A 34 -4.15 -6.25 -5.32
N LEU A 35 -4.00 -6.14 -4.00
CA LEU A 35 -3.55 -4.90 -3.36
C LEU A 35 -2.13 -4.53 -3.77
N ALA A 36 -1.21 -5.49 -3.80
CA ALA A 36 0.15 -5.25 -4.27
C ALA A 36 0.18 -4.71 -5.71
N ILE A 37 -0.60 -5.32 -6.62
CA ILE A 37 -0.72 -4.85 -8.00
C ILE A 37 -1.30 -3.45 -8.06
N ALA A 38 -2.42 -3.21 -7.36
CA ALA A 38 -3.07 -1.90 -7.32
C ALA A 38 -2.10 -0.81 -6.81
N HIS A 39 -1.38 -1.07 -5.73
CA HIS A 39 -0.44 -0.13 -5.17
C HIS A 39 0.80 0.08 -6.04
N THR A 40 1.26 -0.94 -6.78
CA THR A 40 2.30 -0.74 -7.81
C THR A 40 1.81 0.17 -8.94
N VAL A 41 0.55 0.03 -9.39
CA VAL A 41 -0.06 0.96 -10.36
C VAL A 41 -0.12 2.37 -9.78
N GLU A 42 -0.51 2.53 -8.52
CA GLU A 42 -0.53 3.82 -7.84
C GLU A 42 0.86 4.47 -7.75
N MET A 43 1.93 3.70 -7.50
CA MET A 43 3.30 4.23 -7.52
C MET A 43 3.65 4.84 -8.89
N VAL A 44 3.21 4.22 -9.99
CA VAL A 44 3.45 4.74 -11.34
C VAL A 44 2.61 5.99 -11.61
N VAL A 45 1.33 5.98 -11.23
CA VAL A 45 0.41 7.11 -11.38
C VAL A 45 0.89 8.33 -10.59
N PHE A 46 1.32 8.13 -9.34
CA PHE A 46 1.76 9.19 -8.45
C PHE A 46 3.27 9.48 -8.52
N PHE A 47 4.01 8.84 -9.42
CA PHE A 47 5.47 9.00 -9.50
C PHE A 47 5.90 10.46 -9.60
N LYS A 48 5.25 11.23 -10.49
CA LYS A 48 5.56 12.66 -10.68
C LYS A 48 5.21 13.50 -9.46
N ALA A 49 4.12 13.17 -8.77
CA ALA A 49 3.74 13.84 -7.53
C ALA A 49 4.76 13.56 -6.41
N CYS A 50 5.15 12.30 -6.22
CA CYS A 50 6.21 11.92 -5.28
C CYS A 50 7.56 12.58 -5.58
N GLN A 51 7.88 12.82 -6.85
CA GLN A 51 9.11 13.52 -7.24
C GLN A 51 9.08 15.01 -6.88
N ARG A 52 7.90 15.64 -6.87
CA ARG A 52 7.71 17.06 -6.55
C ARG A 52 7.58 17.33 -5.05
N ALA A 53 7.13 16.34 -4.27
CA ALA A 53 6.89 16.45 -2.84
C ALA A 53 8.14 16.76 -1.99
N GLY A 54 9.34 16.81 -2.59
CA GLY A 54 10.60 16.95 -1.88
C GLY A 54 10.97 15.69 -1.09
N GLY A 55 12.12 15.70 -0.41
CA GLY A 55 12.57 14.54 0.38
C GLY A 55 12.95 13.31 -0.46
N SER A 56 12.74 12.12 0.10
CA SER A 56 13.14 10.87 -0.56
C SER A 56 12.04 10.33 -1.47
N LEU A 57 12.28 10.36 -2.78
CA LEU A 57 11.40 9.74 -3.78
C LEU A 57 11.12 8.26 -3.45
N GLY A 58 12.17 7.49 -3.12
CA GLY A 58 12.01 6.09 -2.75
C GLY A 58 11.15 5.91 -1.50
N GLY A 59 11.29 6.78 -0.51
CA GLY A 59 10.45 6.79 0.69
C GLY A 59 8.99 7.09 0.37
N HIS A 60 8.71 8.06 -0.49
CA HIS A 60 7.34 8.37 -0.92
C HIS A 60 6.72 7.23 -1.71
N LEU A 61 7.43 6.66 -2.68
CA LEU A 61 6.95 5.51 -3.45
C LEU A 61 6.72 4.28 -2.58
N PHE A 62 7.57 4.02 -1.58
CA PHE A 62 7.36 2.94 -0.62
C PHE A 62 6.11 3.18 0.25
N ASN A 63 5.88 4.42 0.68
CA ASN A 63 4.66 4.75 1.42
C ASN A 63 3.40 4.67 0.55
N VAL A 64 3.47 5.03 -0.75
CA VAL A 64 2.39 4.76 -1.72
C VAL A 64 2.20 3.26 -1.88
N PHE A 65 3.26 2.45 -1.93
CA PHE A 65 3.12 1.00 -2.01
C PHE A 65 2.40 0.39 -0.80
N LEU A 66 2.61 0.95 0.40
CA LEU A 66 2.01 0.41 1.63
C LEU A 66 0.62 0.96 1.93
N PHE A 67 0.38 2.24 1.63
CA PHE A 67 -0.81 2.96 2.07
C PHE A 67 -1.61 3.57 0.92
N GLY A 68 -1.11 3.46 -0.30
CA GLY A 68 -1.74 3.92 -1.51
C GLY A 68 -2.11 5.41 -1.48
N VAL A 69 -3.31 5.70 -1.97
CA VAL A 69 -3.92 7.04 -1.96
C VAL A 69 -3.98 7.70 -0.58
N PHE A 70 -3.96 6.95 0.52
CA PHE A 70 -3.95 7.55 1.85
C PHE A 70 -2.67 8.33 2.11
N HIS A 71 -1.52 7.83 1.65
CA HIS A 71 -0.26 8.57 1.75
C HIS A 71 -0.26 9.82 0.87
N MET A 72 -0.84 9.75 -0.33
CA MET A 72 -0.96 10.93 -1.21
C MET A 72 -1.82 12.03 -0.61
N ARG A 73 -2.90 11.67 0.11
CA ARG A 73 -3.71 12.64 0.87
C ARG A 73 -2.91 13.30 1.99
N GLU A 74 -2.03 12.57 2.66
CA GLU A 74 -1.14 13.13 3.68
C GLU A 74 -0.15 14.13 3.08
N ILE A 75 0.48 13.81 1.93
CA ILE A 75 1.35 14.75 1.19
C ILE A 75 0.58 16.03 0.86
N LYS A 76 -0.63 15.89 0.29
CA LYS A 76 -1.49 17.03 -0.07
C LYS A 76 -1.80 17.90 1.14
N ASN A 77 -2.18 17.28 2.26
CA ASN A 77 -2.52 18.00 3.49
C ASN A 77 -1.30 18.65 4.16
N ALA A 78 -0.10 18.12 3.93
CA ALA A 78 1.15 18.70 4.42
C ALA A 78 1.71 19.83 3.53
N GLY A 79 0.96 20.25 2.48
CA GLY A 79 1.37 21.31 1.57
C GLY A 79 2.27 20.86 0.42
N GLY A 80 2.46 19.55 0.23
CA GLY A 80 3.08 19.01 -0.98
C GLY A 80 2.09 18.97 -2.14
N GLU A 81 2.53 19.33 -3.34
CA GLU A 81 1.70 19.17 -4.55
C GLU A 81 1.55 17.68 -4.89
N ALA A 82 0.36 17.12 -4.61
CA ALA A 82 -0.02 15.74 -4.91
C ALA A 82 -0.91 15.66 -6.15
#